data_AF-A0A1D2WKA6-F1
#
_entry.id   AF-A0A1D2WKA6-F1
#
_cell.length_a   1.000
_cell.length_b   1.000
_cell.length_c   1.000
_cell.angle_alpha   90.00
_cell.angle_beta   90.00
_cell.angle_gamma   90.00
#
_symmetry.space_group_name_H-M   'P 1'
#
loop_
_entity.id
_entity.type
_entity.pdbx_description
1 polymer ?
#
loop_
_entity_poly.entity_id
_entity_poly.type
_entity_poly.pdbx_seq_one_letter_code
_entity_poly.pdbx_strand_id
1 'polypeptide(L)' 'MAFICKVCNFVLEEDELPEDYICPVCGVGAEHFEEQ' A
#
# COMPACT_ATOMS: atom_id res chain seq x y z
N MET A 1 -10.45 1.48 5.61
CA MET A 1 -9.54 2.63 5.46
C MET A 1 -8.98 2.54 4.04
N ALA A 2 -8.16 3.47 3.54
CA ALA A 2 -7.50 3.27 2.25
C ALA A 2 -5.99 3.45 2.40
N PHE A 3 -5.19 2.59 1.78
CA PHE A 3 -3.75 2.74 1.75
C PHE A 3 -3.31 3.11 0.34
N ILE A 4 -2.57 4.21 0.21
CA ILE A 4 -2.06 4.66 -1.08
C ILE A 4 -0.55 4.45 -1.14
N CYS A 5 -0.10 3.69 -2.15
CA CYS A 5 1.31 3.51 -2.44
C CYS A 5 1.91 4.83 -2.95
N LYS A 6 2.88 5.39 -2.22
CA LYS A 6 3.56 6.65 -2.59
C LYS A 6 4.42 6.55 -3.85
N VAL A 7 4.73 5.34 -4.32
CA VAL A 7 5.60 5.12 -5.49
C VAL A 7 4.81 5.11 -6.80
N CYS A 8 3.71 4.36 -6.85
CA CYS A 8 2.94 4.14 -8.06
C CYS A 8 1.49 4.65 -8.00
N ASN A 9 1.07 5.23 -6.86
CA ASN A 9 -0.31 5.66 -6.59
C ASN A 9 -1.36 4.54 -6.63
N PHE A 10 -0.96 3.29 -6.40
CA PHE A 10 -1.91 2.19 -6.21
C PHE A 10 -2.72 2.41 -4.92
N VAL A 11 -4.03 2.25 -5.01
CA VAL A 11 -4.97 2.39 -3.88
C VAL A 11 -5.43 1.01 -3.44
N LEU A 12 -5.22 0.69 -2.18
CA LEU A 12 -5.71 -0.50 -1.50
C LEU A 12 -6.87 -0.10 -0.58
N GLU A 13 -8.08 -0.57 -0.86
CA GLU A 13 -9.27 -0.32 -0.05
C GLU A 13 -9.42 -1.40 1.03
N GLU A 14 -8.58 -1.34 2.06
CA GLU A 14 -8.62 -2.26 3.21
C GLU A 14 -8.55 -1.51 4.55
N ASP A 15 -9.04 -2.14 5.61
CA ASP A 15 -9.01 -1.56 6.95
C ASP A 15 -7.64 -1.70 7.64
N GLU A 16 -6.81 -2.68 7.24
CA GLU A 16 -5.49 -2.93 7.81
C GLU A 16 -4.49 -3.28 6.69
N LEU A 17 -3.25 -2.78 6.78
CA LEU A 17 -2.17 -3.12 5.86
C LEU A 17 -1.21 -4.13 6.51
N PRO A 18 -1.04 -5.33 5.96
CA PRO A 18 -0.06 -6.29 6.46
C PRO A 18 1.37 -5.74 6.37
N GLU A 19 2.23 -6.01 7.37
CA GLU A 19 3.64 -5.56 7.37
C GLU A 19 4.44 -6.10 6.17
N ASP A 20 4.11 -7.33 5.71
CA ASP A 20 4.75 -7.97 4.55
C ASP A 20 4.00 -7.73 3.23
N TYR A 21 3.05 -6.79 3.19
CA TYR A 21 2.33 -6.52 1.96
C TYR A 21 3.25 -5.94 0.89
N ILE A 22 3.24 -6.54 -0.30
CA ILE A 22 4.00 -6.08 -1.46
C ILE A 22 3.03 -5.49 -2.46
N CYS A 23 3.30 -4.26 -2.88
CA CYS A 23 2.50 -3.59 -3.91
C CYS A 23 2.49 -4.44 -5.19
N PRO A 24 1.32 -4.87 -5.70
CA PRO A 24 1.24 -5.71 -6.90
C PRO A 24 1.61 -4.96 -8.18
N VAL A 25 1.71 -3.62 -8.12
CA VAL A 25 2.01 -2.77 -9.28
C VAL A 25 3.51 -2.49 -9.41
N CYS A 26 4.19 -2.13 -8.31
CA CYS A 26 5.61 -1.73 -8.34
C CYS A 26 6.55 -2.62 -7.53
N GLY A 27 6.02 -3.56 -6.73
CA GLY A 27 6.83 -4.54 -5.99
C GLY A 27 7.50 -4.02 -4.73
N VAL A 28 7.20 -2.79 -4.29
CA VAL A 28 7.69 -2.25 -3.01
C VAL A 28 6.89 -2.76 -1.82
N GLY A 29 7.50 -2.78 -0.64
CA GLY A 29 6.85 -3.22 0.60
C GLY A 29 5.83 -2.22 1.18
N ALA A 30 5.18 -2.64 2.27
CA ALA A 30 4.16 -1.89 2.99
C ALA A 30 4.66 -0.55 3.56
N GLU A 31 5.96 -0.44 3.83
CA GLU A 31 6.65 0.79 4.26
C GLU A 31 6.46 1.99 3.32
N HIS A 32 6.05 1.75 2.07
CA HIS A 32 5.79 2.78 1.06
C HIS A 32 4.30 3.13 0.88
N PHE A 33 3.42 2.61 1.73
CA PHE A 33 2.00 2.95 1.76
C PHE A 33 1.70 3.97 2.85
N GLU A 34 0.70 4.82 2.61
CA GLU A 34 0.18 5.79 3.58
C GLU A 34 -1.33 5.64 3.72
N GLU A 35 -1.83 5.68 4.95
CA GLU A 35 -3.27 5.70 5.26
C GLU A 35 -3.94 6.99 4.77
N GLN A 36 -5.12 6.82 4.17
CA GLN A 36 -6.00 7.85 3.62
C GLN A 36 -7.47 7.57 3.99
#